data_AF-A0A9D5ZIC8-F1
#
_entry.id   AF-A0A9D5ZIC8-F1
#
_cell.length_a   1.000
_cell.length_b   1.000
_cell.length_c   1.000
_cell.angle_alpha   90.00
_cell.angle_beta   90.00
_cell.angle_gamma   90.00
#
_symmetry.space_group_name_H-M   'P 1'
#
loop_
_entity.id
_entity.type
_entity.pdbx_description
1 polymer ?
#
loop_
_entity_poly.entity_id
_entity_poly.type
_entity_poly.pdbx_seq_one_letter_code
_entity_poly.pdbx_strand_id
1 'polypeptide(L)' 'MGVEVDVSHGKGSHAKVMLNGKISHIPRHGNRGVPTGTICRICRRLGIDPKDL' A
#
# COMPACT_ATOMS: atom_id res chain seq x y z
N MET A 1 0.95 16.09 8.03
CA MET A 1 1.59 15.07 7.19
C MET A 1 0.56 14.63 6.16
N GLY A 2 0.74 15.00 4.89
CA GLY A 2 -0.22 14.67 3.83
C GLY A 2 0.04 13.26 3.31
N VAL A 3 -1.00 12.42 3.30
CA VAL A 3 -0.95 11.14 2.57
C VAL A 3 -1.30 11.47 1.12
N GLU A 4 -0.32 11.39 0.22
CA GLU A 4 -0.57 11.53 -1.22
C GLU A 4 -0.88 10.15 -1.82
N VAL A 5 -2.18 9.81 -1.84
CA VAL A 5 -2.65 8.59 -2.49
C VAL A 5 -2.83 8.85 -3.98
N ASP A 6 -1.74 8.71 -4.75
CA ASP A 6 -1.83 8.61 -6.21
C ASP A 6 -2.23 7.20 -6.63
N VAL A 7 -3.55 6.95 -6.75
CA VAL A 7 -4.09 5.71 -7.33
C VAL A 7 -3.98 5.79 -8.85
N SER A 8 -2.76 5.77 -9.37
CA SER A 8 -2.51 5.61 -10.81
C SER A 8 -2.84 4.17 -11.23
N HIS A 9 -3.75 4.03 -12.19
CA HIS A 9 -4.20 2.75 -12.72
C HIS A 9 -3.17 2.20 -13.72
N GLY A 10 -2.19 1.46 -13.22
CA GLY A 10 -1.33 0.64 -14.08
C GLY A 10 -2.11 -0.53 -14.68
N LYS A 11 -1.65 -1.04 -15.84
CA LYS A 11 -2.14 -2.30 -16.43
C LYS A 11 -1.77 -3.46 -15.50
N GLY A 12 -2.69 -3.84 -14.63
CA GLY A 12 -2.50 -4.87 -13.59
C GLY A 12 -3.18 -4.46 -12.29
N SER A 13 -3.73 -5.42 -11.55
CA SER A 13 -4.57 -5.20 -10.35
C SER A 13 -3.80 -4.64 -9.14
N HIS A 14 -3.07 -3.53 -9.27
CA HIS A 14 -2.31 -2.90 -8.19
C HIS A 14 -2.52 -1.38 -8.17
N ALA A 15 -2.68 -0.81 -6.98
CA ALA A 15 -2.66 0.62 -6.72
C ALA A 15 -1.26 1.03 -6.25
N LYS A 16 -0.72 2.12 -6.80
CA LYS A 16 0.49 2.75 -6.26
C LYS A 16 0.10 3.62 -5.06
N VAL A 17 0.93 3.65 -4.03
CA VAL A 17 0.74 4.53 -2.86
C VAL A 17 2.08 5.16 -2.51
N MET A 18 2.07 6.45 -2.24
CA MET A 18 3.24 7.20 -1.79
C MET A 18 2.98 7.78 -0.40
N LEU A 19 3.93 7.60 0.52
CA LEU A 19 3.89 8.18 1.85
C LEU A 19 5.29 8.67 2.23
N ASN A 20 5.42 9.96 2.55
CA ASN A 20 6.69 10.58 2.96
C ASN A 20 7.85 10.26 1.99
N GLY A 21 7.60 10.32 0.68
CA GLY A 21 8.58 10.00 -0.37
C GLY A 21 8.86 8.50 -0.58
N LYS A 22 8.24 7.62 0.21
CA LYS A 22 8.33 6.15 0.05
C LYS A 22 7.18 5.64 -0.80
N ILE A 23 7.47 4.72 -1.71
CA ILE A 23 6.48 4.18 -2.65
C ILE A 23 6.23 2.70 -2.36
N SER A 24 4.98 2.28 -2.40
CA SER A 24 4.59 0.87 -2.39
C SER A 24 3.46 0.60 -3.39
N HIS A 25 3.28 -0.68 -3.71
CA HIS A 25 2.20 -1.15 -4.57
C HIS A 25 1.29 -2.06 -3.75
N ILE A 26 0.00 -1.69 -3.68
CA ILE A 26 -1.03 -2.43 -2.97
C ILE A 26 -1.79 -3.27 -4.00
N PRO A 27 -1.84 -4.61 -3.84
CA PRO A 27 -2.67 -5.43 -4.71
C PRO A 27 -4.14 -5.13 -4.47
N ARG A 28 -4.86 -4.90 -5.57
CA ARG A 28 -6.30 -4.73 -5.62
C ARG A 28 -6.94 -6.11 -5.81
N HIS A 29 -6.98 -6.89 -4.73
CA HIS A 29 -7.54 -8.23 -4.71
C HIS A 29 -9.07 -8.27 -4.53
N GLY A 30 -9.84 -7.44 -5.24
CA GLY A 30 -11.32 -7.48 -5.19
C GLY A 30 -11.89 -7.62 -3.77
N ASN A 31 -12.85 -8.54 -3.58
CA ASN A 31 -13.47 -8.84 -2.27
C ASN A 31 -12.67 -9.86 -1.42
N ARG A 32 -11.41 -10.14 -1.75
CA ARG A 32 -10.53 -11.01 -0.96
C ARG A 32 -9.62 -10.15 -0.10
N GLY A 33 -9.57 -10.46 1.19
CA GLY A 33 -8.65 -9.80 2.11
C GLY A 33 -7.20 -9.92 1.65
N VAL A 34 -6.41 -8.87 1.88
CA VAL A 34 -4.97 -8.89 1.62
C VAL A 34 -4.29 -9.70 2.73
N PRO A 35 -3.43 -10.69 2.42
CA PRO A 35 -2.74 -11.46 3.44
C PRO A 35 -1.93 -10.58 4.39
N THR A 36 -1.93 -10.89 5.69
CA THR A 36 -1.20 -10.13 6.71
C THR A 36 0.28 -9.94 6.38
N GLY A 37 0.93 -10.96 5.81
CA GLY A 37 2.33 -10.86 5.38
C GLY A 37 2.57 -9.88 4.23
N THR A 38 1.55 -9.58 3.43
CA THR A 38 1.59 -8.54 2.39
C THR A 38 1.38 -7.16 3.00
N ILE A 39 0.45 -7.03 3.95
CA ILE A 39 0.23 -5.78 4.71
C ILE A 39 1.52 -5.38 5.44
N CYS A 40 2.13 -6.29 6.20
CA CYS A 40 3.40 -6.03 6.90
C CYS A 40 4.52 -5.57 5.95
N ARG A 41 4.58 -6.11 4.73
CA ARG A 41 5.56 -5.70 3.72
C ARG A 41 5.28 -4.29 3.20
N ILE A 42 4.01 -3.94 2.97
CA ILE A 42 3.59 -2.60 2.55
C ILE A 42 3.92 -1.59 3.66
N CYS A 43 3.55 -1.88 4.91
CA CYS A 43 3.82 -1.02 6.07
C CYS A 43 5.32 -0.79 6.25
N ARG A 44 6.15 -1.85 6.18
CA ARG A 44 7.62 -1.71 6.23
C ARG A 44 8.16 -0.82 5.12
N ARG A 45 7.66 -0.95 3.89
CA ARG A 45 8.08 -0.11 2.75
C ARG A 45 7.67 1.35 2.91
N LEU A 46 6.50 1.61 3.50
CA LEU A 46 6.00 2.95 3.76
C LEU A 46 6.53 3.54 5.09
N GLY A 47 7.21 2.74 5.91
CA GLY A 47 7.67 3.13 7.23
C GLY A 47 6.55 3.33 8.25
N ILE A 48 5.46 2.59 8.11
CA ILE A 48 4.32 2.56 9.02
C ILE A 48 4.52 1.40 9.99
N ASP A 49 4.29 1.60 11.29
CA ASP A 49 4.20 0.49 12.24
C ASP A 49 2.83 -0.21 12.03
N PRO A 50 2.78 -1.54 11.77
CA PRO A 50 1.52 -2.26 11.67
C PRO A 50 0.60 -2.14 12.89
N LYS A 51 1.10 -1.69 14.05
CA LYS A 51 0.30 -1.39 15.24
C LYS A 51 -0.52 -0.10 15.12
N ASP A 52 -0.16 0.78 14.19
CA ASP A 52 -0.86 2.04 13.91
C ASP A 52 -1.97 1.88 12.84
N LEU A 53 -2.22 0.64 12.37
CA LEU A 53 -3.25 0.26 11.39
C LEU A 53 -4.49 -0.32 12.08
#